data_AF-A0A954DF78-F1
#
_entry.id   AF-A0A954DF78-F1
#
_cell.length_a   1.000
_cell.length_b   1.000
_cell.length_c   1.000
_cell.angle_alpha   90.00
_cell.angle_beta   90.00
_cell.angle_gamma   90.00
#
_symmetry.space_group_name_H-M   'P 1'
#
loop_
_entity.id
_entity.type
_entity.pdbx_description
1 polymer ?
#
loop_
_entity_poly.entity_id
_entity_poly.type
_entity_poly.pdbx_seq_one_letter_code
_entity_poly.pdbx_strand_id
1 'polypeptide(L)'
;MLCHITTHIEGRVDDDRLSSVGGMGFPTICAIDGDGKVLANLAGGRDVASFSAMMTSAKETMKALVELEKKASEGDAEALNELIVKKVELARIDGDEATKLLANEKLGDEAKKKLRGVIATAKVEAIMKNVTRDPKTQVAAGAEFAKLIAEGFDFPDLNTKLNAHYFASMHAEQKVDVELMKKCVKAFKDAEGINPRFLEQLDKRLADLEKKASGGDSDDGEKKNDKK
;
A
#
# COMPACT_ATOMS: atom_id res chain seq x y z
N MET A 1 -31.55 -3.53 6.44
CA MET A 1 -30.52 -3.31 5.41
C MET A 1 -30.36 -1.80 5.28
N LEU A 2 -29.17 -1.27 5.54
CA LEU A 2 -28.88 0.16 5.50
C LEU A 2 -28.14 0.45 4.19
N CYS A 3 -28.69 1.30 3.33
CA CYS A 3 -27.97 1.86 2.20
C CYS A 3 -27.44 3.23 2.64
N HIS A 4 -26.12 3.35 2.82
CA HIS A 4 -25.48 4.62 3.17
C HIS A 4 -24.88 5.23 1.91
N ILE A 5 -25.32 6.45 1.57
CA ILE A 5 -24.76 7.24 0.48
C ILE A 5 -23.97 8.36 1.13
N THR A 6 -22.63 8.30 1.05
CA THR A 6 -21.77 9.40 1.47
C THR A 6 -21.63 10.38 0.31
N THR A 7 -21.99 11.64 0.53
CA THR A 7 -21.60 12.76 -0.33
C THR A 7 -20.53 13.55 0.39
N HIS A 8 -19.39 13.82 -0.24
CA HIS A 8 -18.38 14.71 0.33
C HIS A 8 -18.97 16.13 0.42
N ILE A 9 -19.08 16.65 1.63
CA ILE A 9 -19.54 18.02 1.91
C ILE A 9 -18.64 18.53 3.03
N GLU A 10 -17.68 19.38 2.65
CA GLU A 10 -16.67 19.91 3.56
C GLU A 10 -17.28 20.39 4.89
N GLY A 11 -16.70 19.91 6.00
CA GLY A 11 -17.07 20.34 7.35
C GLY A 11 -18.25 19.60 7.99
N ARG A 12 -18.75 18.52 7.39
CA ARG A 12 -19.77 17.66 8.01
C ARG A 12 -19.19 16.55 8.88
N VAL A 13 -20.03 16.04 9.78
CA VAL A 13 -19.79 14.75 10.45
C VAL A 13 -19.65 13.68 9.36
N ASP A 14 -18.62 12.83 9.47
CA ASP A 14 -18.28 11.77 8.52
C ASP A 14 -17.71 12.21 7.15
N ASP A 15 -17.14 13.42 7.04
CA ASP A 15 -16.55 13.89 5.77
C ASP A 15 -15.38 13.00 5.28
N ASP A 16 -14.61 12.44 6.22
CA ASP A 16 -13.53 11.49 5.94
C ASP A 16 -14.00 10.04 5.69
N ARG A 17 -15.31 9.78 5.73
CA ARG A 17 -15.86 8.42 5.70
C ARG A 17 -15.50 7.68 4.42
N LEU A 18 -15.48 8.38 3.27
CA LEU A 18 -15.02 7.81 2.01
C LEU A 18 -13.60 7.24 2.15
N SER A 19 -12.69 8.03 2.71
CA SER A 19 -11.30 7.60 2.91
C SER A 19 -11.17 6.49 3.96
N SER A 20 -12.07 6.47 4.96
CA SER A 20 -12.09 5.46 6.02
C SER A 20 -12.52 4.07 5.53
N VAL A 21 -13.29 4.02 4.44
CA VAL A 21 -13.71 2.77 3.78
C VAL A 21 -12.82 2.42 2.58
N GLY A 22 -11.70 3.12 2.38
CA GLY A 22 -10.78 2.89 1.27
C GLY A 22 -11.24 3.47 -0.08
N GLY A 23 -12.26 4.31 -0.10
CA GLY A 23 -12.74 4.97 -1.31
C GLY A 23 -11.78 6.06 -1.80
N MET A 24 -11.49 6.04 -3.10
CA MET A 24 -10.60 7.00 -3.77
C MET A 24 -11.34 7.96 -4.73
N GLY A 25 -12.66 7.83 -4.84
CA GLY A 25 -13.48 8.64 -5.75
C GLY A 25 -14.95 8.24 -5.75
N PHE A 26 -15.73 8.87 -6.64
CA PHE A 26 -17.17 8.64 -6.72
C PHE A 26 -17.60 8.02 -8.06
N PRO A 27 -18.63 7.15 -8.07
CA PRO A 27 -19.26 6.53 -6.90
C PRO A 27 -18.39 5.42 -6.29
N THR A 28 -18.34 5.36 -4.95
CA THR A 28 -17.81 4.21 -4.19
C THR A 28 -18.99 3.50 -3.53
N ILE A 29 -19.08 2.18 -3.71
CA ILE A 29 -20.14 1.34 -3.13
C ILE A 29 -19.45 0.18 -2.39
N CYS A 30 -19.78 0.05 -1.10
CA CYS A 30 -19.31 -1.03 -0.26
C CYS A 30 -20.43 -1.50 0.69
N ALA A 31 -20.32 -2.74 1.16
CA ALA A 31 -21.13 -3.27 2.25
C ALA A 31 -20.37 -3.05 3.56
N ILE A 32 -21.06 -2.56 4.59
CA ILE A 32 -20.52 -2.30 5.93
C ILE A 32 -21.33 -3.05 7.00
N ASP A 33 -20.67 -3.41 8.10
CA ASP A 33 -21.34 -3.95 9.29
C ASP A 33 -21.89 -2.84 10.21
N GLY A 34 -22.47 -3.23 11.35
CA GLY A 34 -23.06 -2.32 12.33
C GLY A 34 -22.05 -1.39 13.00
N ASP A 35 -20.77 -1.76 13.02
CA ASP A 35 -19.67 -0.97 13.57
C ASP A 35 -19.02 -0.07 12.51
N GLY A 36 -19.58 -0.08 11.29
CA GLY A 36 -19.09 0.72 10.18
C GLY A 36 -17.80 0.17 9.56
N LYS A 37 -17.45 -1.10 9.76
CA LYS A 37 -16.31 -1.76 9.10
C LYS A 37 -16.75 -2.35 7.76
N VAL A 38 -15.87 -2.27 6.77
CA VAL A 38 -16.14 -2.79 5.42
C VAL A 38 -16.16 -4.34 5.45
N LEU A 39 -17.17 -4.91 4.78
CA LEU A 39 -17.34 -6.35 4.60
C LEU A 39 -17.04 -6.78 3.15
N ALA A 40 -17.40 -5.94 2.18
CA ALA A 40 -17.12 -6.18 0.76
C ALA A 40 -17.15 -4.87 -0.02
N ASN A 41 -16.33 -4.78 -1.06
CA ASN A 41 -16.37 -3.70 -2.04
C ASN A 41 -17.09 -4.16 -3.31
N LEU A 42 -17.72 -3.24 -4.04
CA LEU A 42 -18.31 -3.55 -5.33
C LEU A 42 -17.20 -3.90 -6.33
N ALA A 43 -17.08 -5.18 -6.66
CA ALA A 43 -16.20 -5.66 -7.72
C ALA A 43 -17.01 -5.78 -9.03
N GLY A 44 -16.43 -5.32 -10.15
CA GLY A 44 -17.02 -5.45 -11.47
C GLY A 44 -17.84 -4.23 -11.94
N GLY A 45 -18.98 -4.50 -12.57
CA GLY A 45 -19.81 -3.49 -13.25
C GLY A 45 -20.67 -2.65 -12.31
N ARG A 46 -21.24 -1.56 -12.84
CA ARG A 46 -22.24 -0.74 -12.14
C ARG A 46 -23.65 -1.23 -12.47
N ASP A 47 -23.90 -2.50 -12.18
CA ASP A 47 -25.16 -3.18 -12.49
C ASP A 47 -25.70 -3.96 -11.28
N VAL A 48 -26.97 -4.37 -11.38
CA VAL A 48 -27.69 -5.09 -10.31
C VAL A 48 -27.02 -6.43 -10.00
N ALA A 49 -26.41 -7.08 -10.98
CA ALA A 49 -25.75 -8.37 -10.79
C ALA A 49 -24.49 -8.21 -9.92
N SER A 50 -23.64 -7.23 -10.24
CA SER A 50 -22.43 -6.89 -9.48
C SER A 50 -22.79 -6.44 -8.06
N PHE A 51 -23.86 -5.65 -7.91
CA PHE A 51 -24.36 -5.26 -6.58
C PHE A 51 -24.83 -6.47 -5.77
N SER A 52 -25.59 -7.37 -6.38
CA SER A 52 -26.08 -8.60 -5.72
C SER A 52 -24.93 -9.54 -5.32
N ALA A 53 -23.90 -9.63 -6.17
CA ALA A 53 -22.68 -10.37 -5.88
C ALA A 53 -21.91 -9.78 -4.70
N MET A 54 -21.75 -8.44 -4.65
CA MET A 54 -21.15 -7.75 -3.50
C MET A 54 -21.91 -8.06 -2.20
N MET A 55 -23.25 -8.00 -2.21
CA MET A 55 -24.06 -8.30 -1.03
C MET A 55 -23.94 -9.76 -0.58
N THR A 56 -23.80 -10.69 -1.53
CA THR A 56 -23.56 -12.11 -1.24
C THR A 56 -22.20 -12.30 -0.58
N SER A 57 -21.15 -11.70 -1.16
CA SER A 57 -19.79 -11.73 -0.61
C SER A 57 -19.72 -11.11 0.80
N ALA A 58 -20.43 -10.01 1.05
CA ALA A 58 -20.50 -9.40 2.37
C ALA A 58 -21.13 -10.34 3.41
N LYS A 59 -22.21 -11.05 3.03
CA LYS A 59 -22.88 -12.02 3.90
C LYS A 59 -22.00 -13.22 4.20
N GLU A 60 -21.28 -13.73 3.21
CA GLU A 60 -20.33 -14.85 3.37
C GLU A 60 -19.16 -14.44 4.27
N THR A 61 -18.62 -13.24 4.06
CA THR A 61 -17.55 -12.67 4.90
C THR A 61 -17.99 -12.57 6.36
N MET A 62 -19.20 -12.05 6.61
CA MET A 62 -19.72 -11.95 7.98
C MET A 62 -19.91 -13.32 8.63
N LYS A 63 -20.42 -14.31 7.88
CA LYS A 63 -20.56 -15.69 8.39
C LYS A 63 -19.21 -16.30 8.73
N ALA A 64 -18.23 -16.16 7.84
CA ALA A 64 -16.88 -16.68 8.04
C ALA A 64 -16.23 -16.07 9.29
N LEU A 65 -16.35 -14.75 9.48
CA LEU A 65 -15.84 -14.09 10.69
C LEU A 65 -16.46 -14.66 11.97
N VAL A 66 -17.79 -14.79 12.01
CA VAL A 66 -18.48 -15.34 13.20
C VAL A 66 -18.06 -16.77 13.48
N GLU A 67 -17.90 -17.59 12.44
CA GLU A 67 -17.47 -18.98 12.60
C GLU A 67 -16.02 -19.08 13.10
N LEU A 68 -15.12 -18.27 12.54
CA LEU A 68 -13.72 -18.20 12.95
C LEU A 68 -13.57 -17.67 14.38
N GLU A 69 -14.34 -16.64 14.75
CA GLU A 69 -14.37 -16.11 16.13
C GLU A 69 -14.83 -17.17 17.13
N LYS A 70 -15.89 -17.92 16.78
CA LYS A 70 -16.36 -19.02 17.61
C LYS A 70 -15.28 -20.09 17.80
N LYS A 71 -14.72 -20.63 16.72
CA LYS A 71 -13.69 -21.67 16.78
C LYS A 71 -12.44 -21.19 17.52
N ALA A 72 -11.99 -19.97 17.26
CA ALA A 72 -10.85 -19.37 17.97
C ALA A 72 -11.12 -19.24 19.47
N SER A 73 -12.34 -18.87 19.88
CA SER A 73 -12.74 -18.81 21.29
C SER A 73 -12.80 -20.17 21.98
N GLU A 74 -13.04 -21.24 21.21
CA GLU A 74 -13.00 -22.63 21.66
C GLU A 74 -11.56 -23.20 21.71
N GLY A 75 -10.55 -22.40 21.32
CA GLY A 75 -9.13 -22.76 21.39
C GLY A 75 -8.55 -23.33 20.10
N ASP A 76 -9.28 -23.28 18.98
CA ASP A 76 -8.78 -23.68 17.67
C ASP A 76 -7.71 -22.68 17.17
N ALA A 77 -6.46 -23.13 17.17
CA ALA A 77 -5.31 -22.34 16.76
C ALA A 77 -5.32 -22.02 15.25
N GLU A 78 -5.83 -22.92 14.41
CA GLU A 78 -5.92 -22.67 12.96
C GLU A 78 -6.99 -21.61 12.68
N ALA A 79 -8.14 -21.69 13.35
CA ALA A 79 -9.18 -20.67 13.24
C ALA A 79 -8.72 -19.30 13.77
N LEU A 80 -7.96 -19.27 14.87
CA LEU A 80 -7.37 -18.02 15.36
C LEU A 80 -6.41 -17.41 14.34
N ASN A 81 -5.56 -18.23 13.72
CA ASN A 81 -4.62 -17.80 12.71
C ASN A 81 -5.34 -17.20 11.49
N GLU A 82 -6.37 -17.89 10.99
CA GLU A 82 -7.18 -17.41 9.86
C GLU A 82 -7.98 -16.15 10.22
N LEU A 83 -8.53 -16.08 11.42
CA LEU A 83 -9.24 -14.90 11.92
C LEU A 83 -8.36 -13.65 11.90
N ILE A 84 -7.12 -13.78 12.39
CA ILE A 84 -6.15 -12.66 12.41
C ILE A 84 -5.89 -12.18 10.99
N VAL A 85 -5.55 -13.09 10.07
CA VAL A 85 -5.31 -12.75 8.66
C VAL A 85 -6.53 -12.01 8.09
N LYS A 86 -7.74 -12.55 8.31
CA LYS A 86 -8.99 -11.96 7.79
C LYS A 86 -9.28 -10.58 8.36
N LYS A 87 -8.99 -10.34 9.65
CA LYS A 87 -9.18 -9.03 10.27
C LYS A 87 -8.23 -7.98 9.70
N VAL A 88 -6.99 -8.34 9.37
CA VAL A 88 -6.07 -7.40 8.69
C VAL A 88 -6.51 -7.17 7.25
N GLU A 89 -6.94 -8.20 6.51
CA GLU A 89 -7.45 -8.06 5.13
C GLU A 89 -8.63 -7.09 5.04
N LEU A 90 -9.51 -7.13 6.05
CA LEU A 90 -10.69 -6.27 6.13
C LEU A 90 -10.40 -4.91 6.78
N ALA A 91 -9.12 -4.55 6.97
CA ALA A 91 -8.68 -3.33 7.65
C ALA A 91 -9.34 -3.13 9.03
N ARG A 92 -9.66 -4.23 9.73
CA ARG A 92 -10.19 -4.21 11.11
C ARG A 92 -9.08 -4.08 12.14
N ILE A 93 -7.85 -4.44 11.76
CA ILE A 93 -6.60 -4.32 12.52
C ILE A 93 -5.65 -3.51 11.65
N ASP A 94 -4.97 -2.51 12.22
CA ASP A 94 -4.00 -1.70 11.49
C ASP A 94 -2.66 -2.44 11.28
N GLY A 95 -1.81 -1.91 10.40
CA GLY A 95 -0.53 -2.53 10.06
C GLY A 95 0.45 -2.67 11.23
N ASP A 96 0.39 -1.79 12.22
CA ASP A 96 1.29 -1.81 13.38
C ASP A 96 0.85 -2.87 14.39
N GLU A 97 -0.44 -2.93 14.68
CA GLU A 97 -1.05 -3.99 15.49
C GLU A 97 -0.84 -5.37 14.82
N ALA A 98 -1.04 -5.47 13.51
CA ALA A 98 -0.77 -6.68 12.75
C ALA A 98 0.73 -7.08 12.80
N THR A 99 1.65 -6.10 12.75
CA THR A 99 3.09 -6.36 12.91
C THR A 99 3.42 -6.92 14.29
N LYS A 100 2.74 -6.47 15.35
CA LYS A 100 2.89 -7.06 16.70
C LYS A 100 2.36 -8.50 16.73
N LEU A 101 1.29 -8.80 16.01
CA LEU A 101 0.74 -10.15 15.91
C LEU A 101 1.70 -11.11 15.18
N LEU A 102 2.48 -10.65 14.20
CA LEU A 102 3.51 -11.48 13.55
C LEU A 102 4.57 -12.02 14.53
N ALA A 103 4.87 -11.29 15.60
CA ALA A 103 5.80 -11.73 16.64
C ALA A 103 5.20 -12.80 17.57
N ASN A 104 3.91 -13.12 17.44
CA ASN A 104 3.25 -14.13 18.24
C ASN A 104 3.70 -15.54 17.82
N GLU A 105 4.30 -16.27 18.75
CA GLU A 105 4.79 -17.64 18.54
C GLU A 105 3.67 -18.63 18.21
N LYS A 106 2.42 -18.32 18.58
CA LYS A 106 1.25 -19.18 18.31
C LYS A 106 0.82 -19.20 16.84
N LEU A 107 1.27 -18.23 16.02
CA LEU A 107 0.97 -18.23 14.59
C LEU A 107 1.83 -19.29 13.87
N GLY A 108 1.16 -20.19 13.14
CA GLY A 108 1.84 -21.14 12.24
C GLY A 108 2.55 -20.44 11.08
N ASP A 109 3.53 -21.11 10.46
CA ASP A 109 4.37 -20.50 9.41
C ASP A 109 3.57 -20.03 8.19
N GLU A 110 2.55 -20.79 7.78
CA GLU A 110 1.67 -20.39 6.67
C GLU A 110 0.87 -19.13 7.02
N ALA A 111 0.37 -19.05 8.26
CA ALA A 111 -0.35 -17.88 8.76
C ALA A 111 0.56 -16.66 8.84
N LYS A 112 1.80 -16.83 9.34
CA LYS A 112 2.83 -15.77 9.33
C LYS A 112 3.13 -15.30 7.91
N LYS A 113 3.22 -16.22 6.94
CA LYS A 113 3.44 -15.88 5.53
C LYS A 113 2.27 -15.07 4.96
N LYS A 114 1.02 -15.51 5.16
CA LYS A 114 -0.18 -14.78 4.71
C LYS A 114 -0.26 -13.41 5.38
N LEU A 115 -0.08 -13.37 6.71
CA LEU A 115 -0.13 -12.15 7.51
C LEU A 115 0.95 -11.15 7.07
N ARG A 116 2.18 -11.59 6.75
CA ARG A 116 3.21 -10.72 6.15
C ARG A 116 2.74 -10.09 4.85
N GLY A 117 2.12 -10.86 3.95
CA GLY A 117 1.58 -10.35 2.69
C GLY A 117 0.46 -9.33 2.90
N VAL A 118 -0.45 -9.57 3.83
CA VAL A 118 -1.56 -8.65 4.11
C VAL A 118 -1.08 -7.37 4.81
N ILE A 119 -0.17 -7.49 5.78
CA ILE A 119 0.53 -6.35 6.38
C ILE A 119 1.26 -5.56 5.30
N ALA A 120 1.81 -6.28 4.32
CA ALA A 120 2.57 -5.65 3.27
C ALA A 120 1.68 -4.70 2.45
N THR A 121 0.54 -5.20 2.01
CA THR A 121 -0.49 -4.41 1.35
C THR A 121 -0.95 -3.23 2.23
N ALA A 122 -1.28 -3.49 3.49
CA ALA A 122 -1.76 -2.44 4.41
C ALA A 122 -0.74 -1.31 4.62
N LYS A 123 0.55 -1.64 4.76
CA LYS A 123 1.63 -0.65 4.89
C LYS A 123 1.79 0.17 3.61
N VAL A 124 1.76 -0.48 2.44
CA VAL A 124 1.81 0.23 1.15
C VAL A 124 0.64 1.20 1.04
N GLU A 125 -0.58 0.76 1.32
CA GLU A 125 -1.79 1.60 1.25
C GLU A 125 -1.69 2.79 2.21
N ALA A 126 -1.23 2.57 3.44
CA ALA A 126 -1.05 3.63 4.42
C ALA A 126 -0.02 4.69 3.97
N ILE A 127 1.09 4.27 3.36
CA ILE A 127 2.08 5.19 2.79
C ILE A 127 1.45 5.96 1.62
N MET A 128 0.82 5.24 0.68
CA MET A 128 0.27 5.81 -0.55
C MET A 128 -0.90 6.77 -0.31
N LYS A 129 -1.66 6.61 0.78
CA LYS A 129 -2.74 7.54 1.16
C LYS A 129 -2.25 8.99 1.35
N ASN A 130 -0.99 9.16 1.74
CA ASN A 130 -0.39 10.48 1.98
C ASN A 130 0.39 11.02 0.78
N VAL A 131 0.53 10.23 -0.30
CA VAL A 131 1.29 10.63 -1.49
C VAL A 131 0.42 11.52 -2.39
N THR A 132 0.90 12.73 -2.64
CA THR A 132 0.28 13.67 -3.57
C THR A 132 1.23 14.00 -4.73
N ARG A 133 0.87 14.99 -5.56
CA ARG A 133 1.77 15.55 -6.58
C ARG A 133 2.86 16.45 -5.98
N ASP A 134 2.77 16.80 -4.70
CA ASP A 134 3.82 17.56 -4.02
C ASP A 134 5.08 16.69 -3.83
N PRO A 135 6.25 17.11 -4.37
CA PRO A 135 7.52 16.41 -4.20
C PRO A 135 7.87 16.08 -2.74
N LYS A 136 7.48 16.92 -1.77
CA LYS A 136 7.77 16.66 -0.34
C LYS A 136 7.09 15.39 0.16
N THR A 137 5.83 15.17 -0.25
CA THR A 137 5.08 13.98 0.14
C THR A 137 5.63 12.71 -0.51
N GLN A 138 6.13 12.81 -1.74
CA GLN A 138 6.75 11.70 -2.48
C GLN A 138 8.09 11.29 -1.86
N VAL A 139 8.92 12.25 -1.47
CA VAL A 139 10.20 12.00 -0.79
C VAL A 139 9.98 11.41 0.60
N ALA A 140 8.97 11.88 1.34
CA ALA A 140 8.60 11.31 2.64
C ALA A 140 8.15 9.85 2.52
N ALA A 141 7.29 9.54 1.53
CA ALA A 141 6.92 8.16 1.21
C ALA A 141 8.13 7.32 0.79
N GLY A 142 9.07 7.91 0.04
CA GLY A 142 10.32 7.27 -0.33
C GLY A 142 11.16 6.81 0.86
N ALA A 143 11.18 7.58 1.94
CA ALA A 143 11.87 7.20 3.18
C ALA A 143 11.24 5.96 3.83
N GLU A 144 9.91 5.88 3.86
CA GLU A 144 9.20 4.71 4.41
C GLU A 144 9.38 3.48 3.51
N PHE A 145 9.30 3.63 2.18
CA PHE A 145 9.58 2.53 1.26
C PHE A 145 11.03 2.05 1.31
N ALA A 146 11.99 2.96 1.53
CA ALA A 146 13.39 2.60 1.72
C ALA A 146 13.60 1.67 2.93
N LYS A 147 12.89 1.92 4.05
CA LYS A 147 12.91 1.03 5.22
C LYS A 147 12.37 -0.36 4.88
N LEU A 148 11.21 -0.43 4.20
CA LEU A 148 10.62 -1.71 3.80
C LEU A 148 11.56 -2.50 2.87
N ILE A 149 12.19 -1.85 1.89
CA ILE A 149 13.16 -2.48 1.00
C ILE A 149 14.37 -2.99 1.79
N ALA A 150 14.86 -2.23 2.77
CA ALA A 150 15.98 -2.64 3.63
C ALA A 150 15.63 -3.84 4.52
N GLU A 151 14.37 -3.95 4.95
CA GLU A 151 13.82 -5.09 5.70
C GLU A 151 13.59 -6.34 4.83
N GLY A 152 13.82 -6.27 3.52
CA GLY A 152 13.60 -7.39 2.60
C GLY A 152 12.13 -7.68 2.36
N PHE A 153 11.28 -6.66 2.47
CA PHE A 153 9.84 -6.77 2.32
C PHE A 153 9.43 -7.21 0.90
N ASP A 154 8.50 -8.16 0.84
CA ASP A 154 7.95 -8.66 -0.42
C ASP A 154 6.68 -7.91 -0.78
N PHE A 155 6.66 -7.28 -1.96
CA PHE A 155 5.55 -6.46 -2.41
C PHE A 155 4.48 -7.33 -3.10
N PRO A 156 3.18 -7.08 -2.87
CA PRO A 156 2.10 -7.99 -3.26
C PRO A 156 1.99 -8.19 -4.78
N ASP A 157 2.38 -7.19 -5.57
CA ASP A 157 2.36 -7.24 -7.02
C ASP A 157 3.48 -6.39 -7.62
N LEU A 158 3.75 -6.61 -8.92
CA LEU A 158 4.81 -5.91 -9.64
C LEU A 158 4.61 -4.39 -9.63
N ASN A 159 3.39 -3.90 -9.81
CA ASN A 159 3.12 -2.47 -9.90
C ASN A 159 3.39 -1.79 -8.56
N THR A 160 2.94 -2.40 -7.46
CA THR A 160 3.25 -1.98 -6.10
C THR A 160 4.76 -1.99 -5.84
N LYS A 161 5.45 -3.06 -6.25
CA LYS A 161 6.91 -3.17 -6.12
C LYS A 161 7.61 -2.02 -6.84
N LEU A 162 7.24 -1.75 -8.09
CA LEU A 162 7.86 -0.69 -8.89
C LEU A 162 7.56 0.70 -8.34
N ASN A 163 6.33 0.95 -7.86
CA ASN A 163 5.99 2.22 -7.20
C ASN A 163 6.83 2.45 -5.94
N ALA A 164 7.01 1.41 -5.10
CA ALA A 164 7.85 1.51 -3.92
C ALA A 164 9.31 1.86 -4.27
N HIS A 165 9.89 1.19 -5.27
CA HIS A 165 11.26 1.48 -5.73
C HIS A 165 11.36 2.85 -6.41
N TYR A 166 10.32 3.32 -7.09
CA TYR A 166 10.26 4.68 -7.63
C TYR A 166 10.36 5.73 -6.53
N PHE A 167 9.50 5.66 -5.51
CA PHE A 167 9.55 6.62 -4.40
C PHE A 167 10.84 6.50 -3.59
N ALA A 168 11.31 5.27 -3.33
CA ALA A 168 12.58 5.04 -2.65
C ALA A 168 13.78 5.63 -3.43
N SER A 169 13.75 5.62 -4.77
CA SER A 169 14.79 6.27 -5.59
C SER A 169 14.88 7.79 -5.36
N MET A 170 13.75 8.47 -5.15
CA MET A 170 13.73 9.91 -4.84
C MET A 170 14.37 10.20 -3.47
N HIS A 171 14.12 9.33 -2.49
CA HIS A 171 14.76 9.41 -1.19
C HIS A 171 16.27 9.16 -1.30
N ALA A 172 16.67 8.16 -2.09
CA ALA A 172 18.07 7.84 -2.35
C ALA A 172 18.81 9.02 -2.98
N GLU A 173 18.21 9.69 -3.98
CA GLU A 173 18.75 10.91 -4.59
C GLU A 173 18.95 12.03 -3.57
N GLN A 174 17.96 12.26 -2.68
CA GLN A 174 18.04 13.30 -1.65
C GLN A 174 19.14 13.02 -0.62
N LYS A 175 19.35 11.75 -0.27
CA LYS A 175 20.33 11.31 0.73
C LYS A 175 21.70 10.99 0.15
N VAL A 176 21.84 11.04 -1.17
CA VAL A 176 23.05 10.58 -1.88
C VAL A 176 23.35 9.11 -1.53
N ASP A 177 22.31 8.29 -1.38
CA ASP A 177 22.41 6.87 -1.08
C ASP A 177 22.54 6.06 -2.37
N VAL A 178 23.79 5.88 -2.80
CA VAL A 178 24.14 5.17 -4.03
C VAL A 178 23.67 3.72 -4.00
N GLU A 179 23.78 3.03 -2.87
CA GLU A 179 23.44 1.61 -2.78
C GLU A 179 21.94 1.36 -2.84
N LEU A 180 21.14 2.22 -2.19
CA LEU A 180 19.70 2.19 -2.35
C LEU A 180 19.29 2.52 -3.79
N MET A 181 19.93 3.51 -4.42
CA MET A 181 19.65 3.86 -5.82
C MET A 181 19.94 2.66 -6.75
N LYS A 182 21.07 1.97 -6.60
CA LYS A 182 21.39 0.75 -7.36
C LYS A 182 20.32 -0.33 -7.20
N LYS A 183 19.83 -0.58 -5.98
CA LYS A 183 18.73 -1.53 -5.72
C LYS A 183 17.46 -1.12 -6.48
N CYS A 184 17.12 0.17 -6.46
CA CYS A 184 15.97 0.69 -7.19
C CYS A 184 16.11 0.50 -8.71
N VAL A 185 17.24 0.91 -9.30
CA VAL A 185 17.50 0.73 -10.74
C VAL A 185 17.44 -0.74 -11.14
N LYS A 186 18.02 -1.63 -10.33
CA LYS A 186 17.98 -3.07 -10.58
C LYS A 186 16.54 -3.59 -10.60
N ALA A 187 15.70 -3.19 -9.65
CA ALA A 187 14.30 -3.62 -9.61
C ALA A 187 13.52 -3.26 -10.89
N PHE A 188 13.82 -2.11 -11.50
CA PHE A 188 13.24 -1.73 -12.80
C PHE A 188 13.83 -2.49 -13.97
N LYS A 189 15.14 -2.78 -13.97
CA LYS A 189 15.80 -3.57 -15.03
C LYS A 189 15.36 -5.03 -15.05
N ASP A 190 15.10 -5.59 -13.87
CA ASP A 190 14.63 -6.98 -13.72
C ASP A 190 13.14 -7.12 -14.10
N ALA A 191 12.40 -6.02 -14.29
CA ALA A 191 11.00 -6.03 -14.66
C ALA A 191 10.80 -6.02 -16.18
N GLU A 192 9.90 -6.86 -16.68
CA GLU A 192 9.53 -6.89 -18.10
C GLU A 192 8.62 -5.70 -18.47
N GLY A 193 8.72 -5.25 -19.72
CA GLY A 193 7.83 -4.22 -20.27
C GLY A 193 8.13 -2.78 -19.84
N ILE A 194 9.25 -2.54 -19.14
CA ILE A 194 9.67 -1.19 -18.77
C ILE A 194 10.19 -0.44 -20.01
N ASN A 195 9.80 0.82 -20.14
CA ASN A 195 10.23 1.68 -21.24
C ASN A 195 11.76 1.87 -21.21
N PRO A 196 12.50 1.53 -22.30
CA PRO A 196 13.96 1.68 -22.34
C PRO A 196 14.45 3.09 -22.03
N ARG A 197 13.73 4.13 -22.45
CA ARG A 197 14.10 5.53 -22.15
C ARG A 197 14.03 5.84 -20.66
N PHE A 198 13.13 5.19 -19.94
CA PHE A 198 13.03 5.35 -18.50
C PHE A 198 14.21 4.68 -17.78
N LEU A 199 14.63 3.49 -18.25
CA LEU A 199 15.83 2.82 -17.74
C LEU A 199 17.10 3.66 -17.97
N GLU A 200 17.24 4.27 -19.15
CA GLU A 200 18.34 5.20 -19.45
C GLU A 200 18.35 6.42 -18.51
N GLN A 201 17.17 6.97 -18.18
CA GLN A 201 17.06 8.07 -17.22
C GLN A 201 17.48 7.66 -15.81
N LEU A 202 17.08 6.45 -15.37
CA LEU A 202 17.48 5.90 -14.07
C LEU A 202 18.99 5.63 -14.00
N ASP A 203 19.58 5.09 -15.06
CA ASP A 203 21.03 4.88 -15.15
C ASP A 203 21.80 6.21 -15.11
N LYS A 204 21.31 7.24 -15.82
CA LYS A 204 21.90 8.58 -15.76
C LYS A 204 21.84 9.16 -14.35
N ARG A 205 20.70 9.08 -13.69
CA ARG A 205 20.53 9.55 -12.29
C ARG A 205 21.47 8.84 -11.33
N LEU A 206 21.63 7.52 -11.48
CA LEU A 206 22.58 6.74 -10.69
C LEU A 206 24.02 7.23 -10.91
N ALA A 207 24.44 7.41 -12.17
CA ALA A 207 25.78 7.89 -12.48
C ALA A 207 26.03 9.31 -11.93
N ASP A 208 25.03 10.20 -12.03
CA ASP A 208 25.13 11.56 -11.46
C ASP A 208 25.20 11.52 -9.93
N LEU A 209 24.50 10.59 -9.28
CA LEU A 209 24.56 10.39 -7.83
C LEU A 209 25.93 9.86 -7.38
N GLU A 210 26.52 8.92 -8.12
CA GLU A 210 27.87 8.39 -7.88
C GLU A 210 28.95 9.47 -7.99
N LYS A 211 28.81 10.40 -8.95
CA LYS A 211 29.69 11.58 -9.07
C LYS A 211 29.56 12.51 -7.87
N LYS A 212 28.32 12.80 -7.45
CA LYS A 212 28.06 13.63 -6.25
C LYS A 212 28.64 13.00 -4.99
N ALA A 213 28.49 11.68 -4.83
CA ALA A 213 29.01 10.94 -3.68
C ALA A 213 30.55 10.95 -3.61
N SER A 214 31.23 11.01 -4.75
CA SER A 214 32.70 11.04 -4.85
C SER A 214 33.29 12.46 -4.77
N GLY A 215 32.49 13.49 -4.49
CA GLY A 215 32.94 14.87 -4.34
C GLY A 215 33.24 15.58 -5.67
N GLY A 216 32.79 15.03 -6.80
CA GLY A 216 32.84 15.72 -8.09
C GLY A 216 31.78 16.82 -8.13
N ASP A 217 32.22 18.08 -8.15
CA ASP A 217 31.34 19.24 -8.41
C ASP A 217 30.58 19.00 -9.72
N SER A 218 29.25 18.90 -9.63
CA SER A 218 28.39 18.93 -10.79
C SER A 218 28.28 20.37 -11.27
N ASP A 219 29.22 20.77 -12.12
CA ASP A 219 29.14 21.96 -12.97
C ASP A 219 28.06 21.74 -14.04
N ASP A 220 26.80 21.94 -13.67
CA ASP A 220 25.68 22.00 -14.60
C ASP A 220 25.06 23.40 -14.56
N GLY A 221 25.75 24.32 -15.25
CA GLY A 221 25.16 25.31 -16.15
C GLY A 221 23.83 25.94 -15.73
N GLU A 222 23.94 26.98 -14.91
CA GLU A 222 22.92 28.02 -14.76
C GLU A 222 22.69 28.69 -16.14
N LYS A 223 21.82 28.12 -16.97
CA LYS A 223 21.27 28.84 -18.14
C LYS A 223 20.35 29.94 -17.63
N LYS A 224 20.94 31.12 -17.39
CA LYS A 224 20.23 32.41 -17.32
C LYS A 224 19.39 32.56 -18.58
N ASN A 225 18.07 32.42 -18.43
CA ASN A 225 17.12 32.89 -19.42
C ASN A 225 17.00 34.42 -19.28
N ASP A 226 17.95 35.14 -19.89
CA ASP A 226 17.69 36.53 -20.28
C ASP A 226 16.77 36.50 -21.51
N LYS A 227 15.48 36.75 -21.28
CA LYS A 227 14.58 37.20 -22.35
C LYS A 227 14.29 38.69 -22.15
N LYS A 228 14.84 39.47 -23.09
CA LYS A 228 14.33 40.79 -23.47
C LYS A 228 12.92 40.67 -24.04
#